data_AF-A0A167YG89-F1
#
_entry.id   AF-A0A167YG89-F1
#
_cell.length_a   1.000
_cell.length_b   1.000
_cell.length_c   1.000
_cell.angle_alpha   90.00
_cell.angle_beta   90.00
_cell.angle_gamma   90.00
#
_symmetry.space_group_name_H-M   'P 1'
#
loop_
_entity.id
_entity.type
_entity.pdbx_description
1 polymer ?
#
loop_
_entity_poly.entity_id
_entity_poly.type
_entity_poly.pdbx_seq_one_letter_code
_entity_poly.pdbx_strand_id
1 'polypeptide(L)'
;MTSHDTATQAQGSRSCNYPPYNQESPPQASVEALQKALKAQVLHSLRVLRKIAMDHHALNLVPEILDGWVADIEGVDAKNIPIASSMAAQMSVPFERFTILTKCITATGPMQQLTIRHQATELLKYILTYAEEYYLVQGSQVYLDIGRWIERLTKTNMRK
;
A
#
# COMPACT_ATOMS: atom_id res chain seq x y z
N MET A 1 72.95 -25.63 -26.57
CA MET A 1 73.33 -24.57 -25.62
C MET A 1 72.80 -23.28 -26.21
N THR A 2 71.55 -22.95 -25.89
CA THR A 2 71.15 -21.90 -24.92
C THR A 2 71.54 -20.50 -25.38
N SER A 3 70.52 -19.72 -25.78
CA SER A 3 70.26 -18.36 -25.29
C SER A 3 69.24 -17.67 -26.20
N HIS A 4 67.99 -17.57 -25.74
CA HIS A 4 67.07 -16.48 -26.11
C HIS A 4 66.25 -16.14 -24.88
N ASP A 5 66.71 -15.12 -24.17
CA ASP A 5 65.99 -14.39 -23.14
C ASP A 5 64.87 -13.56 -23.79
N THR A 6 63.63 -13.81 -23.38
CA THR A 6 62.54 -12.85 -23.54
C THR A 6 61.84 -12.74 -22.18
N ALA A 7 62.21 -11.70 -21.42
CA ALA A 7 61.55 -11.35 -20.18
C ALA A 7 60.27 -10.55 -20.49
N THR A 8 59.11 -11.19 -20.36
CA THR A 8 57.79 -10.55 -20.42
C THR A 8 57.41 -10.02 -19.04
N GLN A 9 57.11 -8.72 -18.95
CA GLN A 9 56.46 -8.09 -17.79
C GLN A 9 55.11 -8.75 -17.50
N ALA A 10 54.82 -9.04 -16.22
CA ALA A 10 53.47 -9.30 -15.74
C ALA A 10 53.11 -8.31 -14.62
N GLN A 11 51.98 -7.65 -14.83
CA GLN A 11 51.43 -6.55 -14.06
C GLN A 11 51.05 -6.99 -12.64
N GLY A 12 51.51 -6.21 -11.64
CA GLY A 12 51.05 -6.33 -10.27
C GLY A 12 49.59 -5.94 -10.14
N SER A 13 48.70 -6.93 -10.09
CA SER A 13 47.31 -6.75 -9.67
C SER A 13 47.28 -6.68 -8.14
N ARG A 14 47.16 -5.46 -7.59
CA ARG A 14 46.78 -5.25 -6.19
C ARG A 14 45.35 -5.75 -5.99
N SER A 15 45.21 -6.98 -5.54
CA SER A 15 43.95 -7.50 -5.01
C SER A 15 43.64 -6.80 -3.71
N CYS A 16 42.68 -5.87 -3.73
CA CYS A 16 42.11 -5.29 -2.52
C CYS A 16 41.31 -6.38 -1.79
N ASN A 17 41.93 -7.01 -0.78
CA ASN A 17 41.25 -7.84 0.20
C ASN A 17 40.32 -6.94 1.04
N TYR A 18 39.10 -6.72 0.56
CA TYR A 18 38.00 -6.24 1.42
C TYR A 18 37.54 -7.42 2.29
N PRO A 19 37.32 -7.25 3.60
CA PRO A 19 36.64 -8.26 4.39
C PRO A 19 35.23 -8.47 3.82
N PRO A 20 34.69 -9.69 3.83
CA PRO A 20 33.32 -9.91 3.39
C PRO A 20 32.43 -9.06 4.31
N TYR A 21 31.78 -8.05 3.73
CA TYR A 21 30.62 -7.45 4.37
C TYR A 21 29.67 -8.62 4.62
N ASN A 22 29.52 -9.02 5.89
CA ASN A 22 28.31 -9.67 6.33
C ASN A 22 27.19 -8.70 5.99
N GLN A 23 26.56 -8.89 4.83
CA GLN A 23 25.26 -8.34 4.55
C GLN A 23 24.33 -9.07 5.51
N GLU A 24 24.26 -8.61 6.76
CA GLU A 24 23.13 -8.90 7.62
C GLU A 24 21.90 -8.51 6.82
N SER A 25 21.21 -9.54 6.31
CA SER A 25 19.91 -9.32 5.70
C SER A 25 19.08 -8.60 6.75
N PRO A 26 18.41 -7.48 6.39
CA PRO A 26 17.59 -6.77 7.35
C PRO A 26 16.64 -7.77 8.01
N PRO A 27 16.38 -7.66 9.33
CA PRO A 27 15.55 -8.62 10.03
C PRO A 27 14.21 -8.73 9.32
N GLN A 28 13.97 -9.89 8.72
CA GLN A 28 12.76 -10.14 7.96
C GLN A 28 11.60 -10.13 8.95
N ALA A 29 10.65 -9.21 8.76
CA ALA A 29 9.47 -9.12 9.61
C ALA A 29 8.76 -10.49 9.63
N SER A 30 8.30 -10.93 10.80
CA SER A 30 7.56 -12.18 10.89
C SER A 30 6.27 -12.08 10.04
N VAL A 31 5.82 -13.22 9.51
CA VAL A 31 4.55 -13.28 8.74
C VAL A 31 3.41 -12.69 9.54
N GLU A 32 3.35 -12.97 10.85
CA GLU A 32 2.34 -12.40 11.75
C GLU A 32 2.42 -10.87 11.84
N ALA A 33 3.63 -10.30 11.89
CA ALA A 33 3.80 -8.85 11.91
C ALA A 33 3.31 -8.21 10.60
N LEU A 34 3.56 -8.87 9.46
CA LEU A 34 3.08 -8.43 8.14
C LEU A 34 1.56 -8.52 8.03
N GLN A 35 0.96 -9.61 8.50
CA GLN A 35 -0.50 -9.79 8.53
C GLN A 35 -1.16 -8.69 9.36
N LYS A 36 -0.64 -8.41 10.55
CA LYS A 36 -1.12 -7.32 11.42
C LYS A 36 -0.94 -5.96 10.77
N ALA A 37 0.22 -5.70 10.17
CA ALA A 37 0.51 -4.44 9.51
C ALA A 37 -0.45 -4.19 8.33
N LEU A 38 -0.67 -5.20 7.49
CA LEU A 38 -1.60 -5.11 6.37
C LEU A 38 -3.03 -4.82 6.84
N LYS A 39 -3.53 -5.58 7.82
CA LYS A 39 -4.86 -5.35 8.40
C LYS A 39 -4.99 -3.94 8.95
N ALA A 40 -4.03 -3.52 9.79
CA ALA A 40 -4.01 -2.19 10.39
C ALA A 40 -3.99 -1.09 9.32
N GLN A 41 -3.31 -1.34 8.21
CA GLN A 41 -3.17 -0.43 7.11
C GLN A 41 -4.48 -0.25 6.31
N VAL A 42 -5.22 -1.33 6.03
CA VAL A 42 -6.53 -1.24 5.37
C VAL A 42 -7.55 -0.55 6.29
N LEU A 43 -7.54 -0.87 7.59
CA LEU A 43 -8.36 -0.20 8.60
C LEU A 43 -8.04 1.30 8.69
N HIS A 44 -6.77 1.67 8.63
CA HIS A 44 -6.37 3.07 8.61
C HIS A 44 -6.88 3.79 7.36
N SER A 45 -6.78 3.18 6.18
CA SER A 45 -7.33 3.73 4.93
C SER A 45 -8.84 3.98 5.02
N LEU A 46 -9.61 3.06 5.62
CA LEU A 46 -11.03 3.24 5.88
C LEU A 46 -11.32 4.42 6.82
N ARG A 47 -10.53 4.57 7.89
CA ARG A 47 -10.66 5.69 8.83
C ARG A 47 -10.34 7.04 8.17
N VAL A 48 -9.36 7.08 7.27
CA VAL A 48 -9.07 8.27 6.45
C VAL A 48 -10.25 8.59 5.54
N LEU A 49 -10.80 7.58 4.84
CA LEU A 49 -11.97 7.76 3.98
C LEU A 49 -13.19 8.27 4.77
N ARG A 50 -13.41 7.74 5.98
CA ARG A 50 -14.44 8.20 6.91
C ARG A 50 -14.26 9.65 7.29
N LYS A 51 -13.03 10.05 7.63
CA LYS A 51 -12.73 11.45 7.93
C LYS A 51 -13.02 12.36 6.72
N ILE A 52 -12.60 11.96 5.53
CA ILE A 52 -12.90 12.70 4.30
C ILE A 52 -14.43 12.81 4.08
N ALA A 53 -15.18 11.73 4.30
CA ALA A 53 -16.64 11.74 4.14
C ALA A 53 -17.35 12.67 5.14
N MET A 54 -16.86 12.73 6.39
CA MET A 54 -17.38 13.62 7.43
C MET A 54 -17.02 15.09 7.17
N ASP A 55 -15.74 15.36 6.90
CA ASP A 55 -15.22 16.72 6.70
C ASP A 55 -15.70 17.31 5.36
N HIS A 56 -15.96 16.43 4.38
CA HIS A 56 -16.35 16.79 3.04
C HIS A 56 -17.53 15.92 2.61
N HIS A 57 -18.75 16.36 2.94
CA HIS A 57 -20.03 15.76 2.51
C HIS A 57 -20.15 15.52 0.98
N ALA A 58 -19.18 15.97 0.18
CA ALA A 58 -19.05 15.82 -1.27
C ALA A 58 -19.09 14.37 -1.79
N LEU A 59 -18.85 13.37 -0.93
CA LEU A 59 -18.82 11.98 -1.36
C LEU A 59 -20.18 11.28 -1.30
N ASN A 60 -21.19 11.84 -0.60
CA ASN A 60 -22.42 11.14 -0.21
C ASN A 60 -22.19 9.80 0.54
N LEU A 61 -20.93 9.48 0.89
CA LEU A 61 -20.60 8.29 1.67
C LEU A 61 -21.14 8.46 3.08
N VAL A 62 -22.01 7.54 3.47
CA VAL A 62 -22.65 7.50 4.78
C VAL A 62 -21.62 6.93 5.78
N PRO A 63 -21.18 7.70 6.80
CA PRO A 63 -20.18 7.23 7.76
C PRO A 63 -20.55 5.91 8.43
N GLU A 64 -21.84 5.65 8.66
CA GLU A 64 -22.35 4.42 9.26
C GLU A 64 -22.07 3.18 8.39
N ILE A 65 -22.06 3.34 7.06
CA ILE A 65 -21.68 2.25 6.14
C ILE A 65 -20.18 1.95 6.28
N LEU A 66 -19.35 2.99 6.41
CA LEU A 66 -17.91 2.83 6.62
C LEU A 66 -17.60 2.19 7.98
N ASP A 67 -18.38 2.52 9.02
CA ASP A 67 -18.26 1.92 10.35
C ASP A 67 -18.60 0.42 10.28
N GLY A 68 -19.58 0.01 9.47
CA GLY A 68 -19.85 -1.40 9.17
C GLY A 68 -18.67 -2.11 8.51
N TRP A 69 -18.06 -1.51 7.49
CA TRP A 69 -16.88 -2.10 6.84
C TRP A 69 -15.67 -2.19 7.77
N VAL A 70 -15.48 -1.20 8.66
CA VAL A 70 -14.44 -1.23 9.69
C VAL A 70 -14.68 -2.40 10.64
N ALA A 71 -15.90 -2.59 11.13
CA ALA A 71 -16.24 -3.69 12.02
C ALA A 71 -16.00 -5.06 11.37
N ASP A 72 -16.38 -5.21 10.09
CA ASP A 72 -16.17 -6.45 9.32
C ASP A 72 -14.68 -6.80 9.21
N ILE A 73 -13.83 -5.82 8.86
CA ILE A 73 -12.38 -6.04 8.77
C ILE A 73 -11.78 -6.25 10.16
N GLU A 74 -12.21 -5.50 11.18
CA GLU A 74 -11.76 -5.68 12.57
C GLU A 74 -12.05 -7.10 13.09
N GLY A 75 -13.15 -7.72 12.66
CA GLY A 75 -13.52 -9.09 13.00
C GLY A 75 -12.62 -10.18 12.40
N VAL A 76 -11.83 -9.89 11.36
CA VAL A 76 -10.97 -10.90 10.72
C VAL A 76 -9.73 -11.19 11.56
N ASP A 77 -9.51 -12.45 11.97
CA ASP A 77 -8.24 -12.82 12.61
C ASP A 77 -7.08 -12.63 11.61
N ALA A 78 -6.09 -11.81 11.99
CA ALA A 78 -4.94 -11.51 11.16
C ALA A 78 -4.17 -12.79 10.75
N LYS A 79 -4.21 -13.84 11.57
CA LYS A 79 -3.55 -15.12 11.27
C LYS A 79 -4.12 -15.82 10.04
N ASN A 80 -5.38 -15.54 9.68
CA ASN A 80 -6.08 -16.12 8.53
C ASN A 80 -5.79 -15.38 7.23
N ILE A 81 -5.07 -14.25 7.27
CA ILE A 81 -4.71 -13.46 6.10
C ILE A 81 -3.64 -14.24 5.32
N PRO A 82 -3.88 -14.60 4.04
CA PRO A 82 -2.97 -15.45 3.28
C PRO A 82 -1.74 -14.65 2.80
N ILE A 83 -0.76 -14.47 3.68
CA ILE A 83 0.55 -13.90 3.34
C ILE A 83 1.56 -15.03 3.24
N ALA A 84 2.06 -15.28 2.03
CA ALA A 84 3.16 -16.21 1.85
C ALA A 84 4.47 -15.58 2.37
N SER A 85 5.32 -16.38 3.02
CA SER A 85 6.63 -15.93 3.50
C SER A 85 7.53 -15.35 2.39
N SER A 86 7.31 -15.76 1.13
CA SER A 86 7.98 -15.21 -0.06
C SER A 86 7.55 -13.77 -0.40
N MET A 87 6.36 -13.35 0.04
CA MET A 87 5.85 -11.98 -0.15
C MET A 87 6.38 -11.00 0.91
N ALA A 88 7.00 -11.51 1.99
CA ALA A 88 7.58 -10.69 3.05
C ALA A 88 8.68 -9.74 2.54
N ALA A 89 9.45 -10.16 1.54
CA ALA A 89 10.48 -9.33 0.91
C ALA A 89 9.89 -8.27 -0.05
N GLN A 90 8.67 -8.49 -0.57
CA GLN A 90 7.97 -7.57 -1.49
C GLN A 90 7.02 -6.62 -0.74
N MET A 91 6.62 -6.95 0.48
CA MET A 91 5.86 -6.08 1.39
C MET A 91 6.72 -4.97 2.04
N SER A 92 7.82 -4.56 1.41
CA SER A 92 8.40 -3.25 1.66
C SER A 92 7.42 -2.20 1.13
N VAL A 93 6.37 -1.88 1.89
CA VAL A 93 5.37 -0.89 1.48
C VAL A 93 5.67 0.41 2.21
N PRO A 94 6.49 1.32 1.65
CA PRO A 94 6.59 2.66 2.17
C PRO A 94 5.25 3.38 2.03
N PHE A 95 4.87 4.01 3.13
CA PHE A 95 3.65 4.79 3.33
C PHE A 95 3.65 6.05 2.46
N GLU A 96 3.02 6.03 1.28
CA GLU A 96 2.71 7.28 0.55
C GLU A 96 1.45 8.00 1.07
N ARG A 97 0.82 7.51 2.15
CA ARG A 97 -0.60 7.80 2.47
C ARG A 97 -0.86 9.04 3.31
N PHE A 98 0.13 9.55 4.02
CA PHE A 98 0.03 10.89 4.62
C PHE A 98 -0.17 11.97 3.55
N THR A 99 0.24 11.71 2.31
CA THR A 99 0.01 12.67 1.21
C THR A 99 -1.47 12.78 0.84
N ILE A 100 -2.29 11.74 1.01
CA ILE A 100 -3.70 11.74 0.58
C ILE A 100 -4.54 12.69 1.44
N LEU A 101 -4.55 12.48 2.77
CA LEU A 101 -5.30 13.34 3.69
C LEU A 101 -4.78 14.78 3.62
N THR A 102 -3.46 14.96 3.51
CA THR A 102 -2.85 16.28 3.34
C THR A 102 -3.35 16.94 2.06
N LYS A 103 -3.34 16.24 0.91
CA LYS A 103 -3.86 16.75 -0.37
C LYS A 103 -5.33 17.15 -0.28
N CYS A 104 -6.17 16.41 0.45
CA CYS A 104 -7.57 16.77 0.67
C CYS A 104 -7.72 18.05 1.50
N ILE A 105 -6.98 18.16 2.62
CA ILE A 105 -7.04 19.31 3.52
C ILE A 105 -6.52 20.59 2.84
N THR A 106 -5.44 20.47 2.07
CA THR A 106 -4.83 21.62 1.37
C THR A 106 -5.51 21.94 0.04
N ALA A 107 -6.46 21.13 -0.42
CA ALA A 107 -7.18 21.41 -1.65
C ALA A 107 -8.09 22.63 -1.44
N THR A 108 -7.91 23.67 -2.26
CA THR A 108 -8.65 24.92 -2.18
C THR A 108 -9.13 25.36 -3.56
N GLY A 109 -10.18 26.20 -3.61
CA GLY A 109 -10.69 26.77 -4.85
C GLY A 109 -11.55 25.80 -5.66
N PRO A 110 -11.87 26.12 -6.94
CA PRO A 110 -12.87 25.40 -7.74
C PRO A 110 -12.50 23.93 -8.02
N MET A 111 -11.24 23.56 -7.87
CA MET A 111 -10.76 22.18 -8.05
C MET A 111 -10.82 21.34 -6.76
N GLN A 112 -11.11 21.95 -5.61
CA GLN A 112 -11.09 21.27 -4.31
C GLN A 112 -11.94 20.00 -4.31
N GLN A 113 -13.18 20.10 -4.79
CA GLN A 113 -14.11 18.98 -4.80
C GLN A 113 -13.63 17.84 -5.72
N LEU A 114 -13.02 18.17 -6.87
CA LEU A 114 -12.45 17.19 -7.79
C LEU A 114 -11.25 16.48 -7.16
N THR A 115 -10.35 17.21 -6.49
CA THR A 115 -9.21 16.62 -5.78
C THR A 115 -9.67 15.68 -4.68
N ILE A 116 -10.59 16.11 -3.81
CA ILE A 116 -11.14 15.27 -2.73
C ILE A 116 -11.77 13.99 -3.29
N ARG A 117 -12.55 14.11 -4.37
CA ARG A 117 -13.22 12.97 -4.99
C ARG A 117 -12.25 11.98 -5.63
N HIS A 118 -11.22 12.49 -6.30
CA HIS A 118 -10.16 11.67 -6.87
C HIS A 118 -9.41 10.91 -5.78
N GLN A 119 -9.00 11.59 -4.71
CA GLN A 119 -8.33 10.95 -3.57
C GLN A 119 -9.20 9.89 -2.89
N ALA A 120 -10.49 10.15 -2.69
CA ALA A 120 -11.43 9.18 -2.15
C ALA A 120 -11.59 7.94 -3.05
N THR A 121 -11.60 8.15 -4.37
CA THR A 121 -11.66 7.06 -5.36
C THR A 121 -10.41 6.18 -5.28
N GLU A 122 -9.22 6.77 -5.20
CA GLU A 122 -7.97 6.02 -5.09
C GLU A 122 -7.90 5.23 -3.76
N LEU A 123 -8.37 5.82 -2.65
CA LEU A 123 -8.50 5.09 -1.39
C LEU A 123 -9.46 3.91 -1.47
N LEU A 124 -10.63 4.08 -2.10
CA LEU A 124 -11.60 3.00 -2.27
C LEU A 124 -11.05 1.86 -3.14
N LYS A 125 -10.36 2.18 -4.25
CA LYS A 125 -9.68 1.17 -5.08
C LYS A 125 -8.64 0.41 -4.28
N TYR A 126 -7.82 1.14 -3.51
CA TYR A 126 -6.83 0.54 -2.63
C TYR A 126 -7.49 -0.43 -1.62
N ILE A 127 -8.55 0.01 -0.94
CA ILE A 127 -9.26 -0.83 0.03
C ILE A 127 -9.85 -2.06 -0.67
N LEU A 128 -10.48 -1.91 -1.83
CA LEU A 128 -11.09 -3.00 -2.59
C LEU A 128 -10.05 -4.05 -2.96
N THR A 129 -8.95 -3.64 -3.59
CA THR A 129 -7.88 -4.55 -4.04
C THR A 129 -7.33 -5.37 -2.88
N TYR A 130 -6.98 -4.73 -1.76
CA TYR A 130 -6.40 -5.45 -0.63
C TYR A 130 -7.43 -6.25 0.16
N ALA A 131 -8.68 -5.79 0.23
CA ALA A 131 -9.72 -6.57 0.87
C ALA A 131 -10.00 -7.86 0.08
N GLU A 132 -10.05 -7.79 -1.25
CA GLU A 132 -10.25 -8.96 -2.13
C GLU A 132 -9.04 -9.89 -2.13
N GLU A 133 -7.83 -9.36 -2.37
CA GLU A 133 -6.60 -10.14 -2.49
C GLU A 133 -6.28 -10.92 -1.20
N TYR A 134 -6.59 -10.33 -0.05
CA TYR A 134 -6.23 -10.87 1.26
C TYR A 134 -7.44 -11.32 2.10
N TYR A 135 -8.62 -11.42 1.50
CA TYR A 135 -9.85 -11.90 2.14
C TYR A 135 -10.15 -11.18 3.47
N LEU A 136 -9.93 -9.87 3.51
CA LEU A 136 -10.11 -9.06 4.73
C LEU A 136 -11.57 -8.81 5.08
N VAL A 137 -12.51 -9.21 4.20
CA VAL A 137 -13.95 -9.11 4.45
C VAL A 137 -14.61 -10.43 4.08
N GLN A 138 -15.46 -10.95 4.97
CA GLN A 138 -16.21 -12.19 4.73
C GLN A 138 -17.51 -11.97 3.95
N GLY A 139 -18.10 -10.78 4.03
CA GLY A 139 -19.33 -10.43 3.33
C GLY A 139 -19.08 -9.97 1.88
N SER A 140 -19.63 -10.70 0.91
CA SER A 140 -19.58 -10.29 -0.51
C SER A 140 -20.23 -8.93 -0.79
N GLN A 141 -21.15 -8.52 0.09
CA GLN A 141 -21.85 -7.25 0.02
C GLN A 141 -20.90 -6.04 0.13
N VAL A 142 -19.86 -6.12 0.96
CA VAL A 142 -18.92 -5.01 1.16
C VAL A 142 -18.13 -4.72 -0.12
N TYR A 143 -17.67 -5.76 -0.83
CA TYR A 143 -17.00 -5.61 -2.13
C TYR A 143 -17.91 -4.94 -3.17
N LEU A 144 -19.18 -5.38 -3.23
CA LEU A 144 -20.18 -4.79 -4.13
C LEU A 144 -20.44 -3.32 -3.79
N ASP A 145 -20.55 -2.97 -2.51
CA ASP A 145 -20.82 -1.61 -2.09
C ASP A 145 -19.64 -0.67 -2.35
N ILE A 146 -18.42 -1.12 -2.06
CA ILE A 146 -17.19 -0.38 -2.41
C ILE A 146 -17.12 -0.15 -3.92
N GLY A 147 -17.38 -1.19 -4.74
CA GLY A 147 -17.41 -1.09 -6.19
C GLY A 147 -18.43 -0.08 -6.71
N ARG A 148 -19.67 -0.09 -6.17
CA ARG A 148 -20.70 0.90 -6.52
C ARG A 148 -20.27 2.33 -6.15
N TRP A 149 -19.59 2.51 -5.03
CA TRP A 149 -19.08 3.82 -4.61
C TRP A 149 -17.99 4.33 -5.55
N ILE A 150 -17.04 3.48 -5.95
CA ILE A 150 -16.03 3.83 -6.97
C ILE A 150 -16.70 4.27 -8.28
N GLU A 151 -17.70 3.51 -8.74
CA GLU A 151 -18.43 3.83 -9.97
C GLU A 151 -19.16 5.18 -9.87
N ARG A 152 -19.85 5.45 -8.75
CA ARG A 152 -20.54 6.72 -8.50
C ARG A 152 -19.58 7.91 -8.51
N LEU A 153 -18.45 7.79 -7.80
CA LEU A 153 -17.46 8.87 -7.73
C LEU A 153 -16.81 9.14 -9.09
N THR A 154 -16.64 8.10 -9.92
CA THR A 154 -16.05 8.21 -11.27
C THR A 154 -17.04 8.80 -12.28
N LYS A 155 -18.29 8.31 -12.33
CA LYS A 155 -19.30 8.71 -13.33
C LYS A 155 -19.73 10.17 -13.21
N THR A 156 -19.66 10.75 -12.02
CA THR A 156 -20.11 12.12 -11.83
C THR A 156 -19.18 13.16 -12.49
N ASN A 157 -17.95 12.77 -12.88
CA ASN A 157 -17.08 13.60 -13.72
C ASN A 157 -17.54 13.71 -15.18
N MET A 158 -18.53 12.93 -15.62
CA MET A 158 -19.00 12.89 -17.01
C MET A 158 -20.30 13.67 -17.28
N ARG A 159 -20.90 14.31 -16.27
CA ARG A 159 -21.99 15.27 -16.52
C ARG A 159 -21.37 16.63 -16.87
N LYS A 160 -21.05 16.80 -18.15
CA LYS A 160 -20.91 18.11 -18.79
C LYS A 160 -22.29 18.62 -19.20
#